data_AF-A0A066YTC1-F1
#
_entry.id   AF-A0A066YTC1-F1
#
_cell.length_a   1.000
_cell.length_b   1.000
_cell.length_c   1.000
_cell.angle_alpha   90.00
_cell.angle_beta   90.00
_cell.angle_gamma   90.00
#
_symmetry.space_group_name_H-M   'P 1'
#
loop_
_entity.id
_entity.type
_entity.pdbx_description
1 polymer ?
#
loop_
_entity_poly.entity_id
_entity_poly.type
_entity_poly.pdbx_seq_one_letter_code
_entity_poly.pdbx_strand_id
1 'polypeptide(L)'
;MRRTPPDHSASPDRTADRAGSRRKLGRLAVPAALAGAALLAGTVPASAAAPGGPYTGMGNCPLSAPAMADPANLQVGCLVSVTNGGKFTLGSTVVPFNSPIKLQFGFYWDKSAPEVTFPDGTTANQYRVVPPTNAPLMSAPMVEITIPGIQNFLPGITSVFAQVEQAGPVTAFTPMATGEPYPVFQLPIKLHLYNALFGPDCYVGSNSAPLILKPTTGTTAPPAPAAP
;
A
#
# COMPACT_ATOMS: atom_id res chain seq x y z
N MET A 1 -31.46 -35.28 2.75
CA MET A 1 -32.12 -35.86 3.95
C MET A 1 -31.21 -36.90 4.58
N ARG A 2 -30.51 -36.55 5.66
CA ARG A 2 -30.12 -37.45 6.76
C ARG A 2 -29.83 -36.53 7.95
N ARG A 3 -30.76 -36.52 8.89
CA ARG A 3 -30.66 -35.84 10.19
C ARG A 3 -29.94 -36.79 11.13
N THR A 4 -28.99 -36.27 11.90
CA THR A 4 -28.46 -36.94 13.09
C THR A 4 -28.62 -35.95 14.26
N PRO A 5 -29.06 -36.40 15.46
CA PRO A 5 -29.48 -35.53 16.56
C PRO A 5 -28.32 -35.16 17.52
N PRO A 6 -28.55 -34.25 18.48
CA PRO A 6 -27.54 -33.77 19.42
C PRO A 6 -27.50 -34.62 20.69
N ASP A 7 -26.30 -34.87 21.22
CA ASP A 7 -26.13 -35.40 22.58
C ASP A 7 -26.03 -34.24 23.59
N HIS A 8 -27.02 -34.22 24.47
CA HIS A 8 -27.02 -33.53 25.76
C HIS A 8 -26.32 -34.39 26.83
N SER A 9 -25.99 -33.72 27.95
CA SER A 9 -25.63 -34.25 29.29
C SER A 9 -24.13 -34.18 29.59
N ALA A 10 -23.64 -33.76 30.75
CA ALA A 10 -24.25 -33.20 31.96
C ALA A 10 -23.10 -32.61 32.81
N SER A 11 -23.43 -31.61 33.63
CA SER A 11 -22.62 -31.13 34.75
C SER A 11 -23.02 -31.87 36.03
N PRO A 12 -22.08 -32.17 36.94
CA PRO A 12 -22.27 -31.82 38.35
C PRO A 12 -20.99 -31.21 38.94
N ASP A 13 -21.04 -30.03 39.55
CA ASP A 13 -21.41 -29.70 40.94
C ASP A 13 -20.34 -30.04 42.00
N ARG A 14 -19.91 -28.97 42.69
CA ARG A 14 -19.35 -28.84 44.06
C ARG A 14 -18.23 -29.78 44.53
N THR A 15 -17.16 -29.16 45.03
CA THR A 15 -16.85 -29.16 46.49
C THR A 15 -15.88 -28.05 46.84
N ALA A 16 -16.27 -27.24 47.83
CA ALA A 16 -15.39 -26.41 48.64
C ALA A 16 -15.04 -27.18 49.92
N ASP A 17 -13.80 -27.07 50.40
CA ASP A 17 -13.49 -27.04 51.84
C ASP A 17 -12.00 -26.70 52.08
N ARG A 18 -11.74 -25.61 52.82
CA ARG A 18 -11.13 -25.54 54.18
C ARG A 18 -9.62 -25.84 54.24
N ALA A 19 -8.75 -24.89 54.56
CA ALA A 19 -8.58 -24.08 55.79
C ALA A 19 -7.48 -24.64 56.72
N GLY A 20 -6.52 -23.75 57.07
CA GLY A 20 -5.66 -23.81 58.26
C GLY A 20 -4.38 -24.63 58.11
N SER A 21 -3.23 -24.29 58.71
CA SER A 21 -2.94 -23.32 59.76
C SER A 21 -1.42 -23.29 60.03
N ARG A 22 -0.90 -22.07 60.27
CA ARG A 22 0.11 -21.70 61.29
C ARG A 22 1.62 -22.00 61.13
N ARG A 23 2.33 -20.85 61.18
CA ARG A 23 3.48 -20.47 62.04
C ARG A 23 4.88 -20.84 61.53
N LYS A 24 5.70 -19.80 61.31
CA LYS A 24 6.67 -19.31 62.31
C LYS A 24 7.09 -17.86 62.01
N LEU A 25 6.99 -17.00 63.02
CA LEU A 25 7.60 -15.67 63.07
C LEU A 25 9.09 -15.82 63.37
N GLY A 26 9.92 -15.02 62.68
CA GLY A 26 11.30 -14.72 63.06
C GLY A 26 11.66 -13.32 62.57
N ARG A 27 11.67 -12.35 63.50
CA ARG A 27 12.29 -11.00 63.40
C ARG A 27 13.82 -11.21 63.26
N LEU A 28 14.67 -10.46 62.57
CA LEU A 28 14.88 -9.01 62.40
C LEU A 28 16.05 -8.83 61.39
N ALA A 29 16.04 -7.74 60.60
CA ALA A 29 17.19 -6.86 60.25
C ALA A 29 17.12 -6.30 58.81
N VAL A 30 16.76 -5.02 58.71
CA VAL A 30 17.06 -4.06 57.62
C VAL A 30 18.45 -3.49 57.97
N PRO A 31 19.43 -3.27 57.05
CA PRO A 31 19.28 -2.30 55.96
C PRO A 31 20.07 -2.55 54.65
N ALA A 32 19.56 -1.98 53.54
CA ALA A 32 20.29 -1.10 52.62
C ALA A 32 19.49 -0.96 51.31
N ALA A 33 18.96 0.23 51.09
CA ALA A 33 18.36 0.65 49.83
C ALA A 33 19.41 0.69 48.71
N LEU A 34 19.03 0.31 47.49
CA LEU A 34 19.53 0.88 46.23
C LEU A 34 18.58 0.50 45.08
N ALA A 35 17.74 1.46 44.72
CA ALA A 35 17.16 1.75 43.40
C ALA A 35 16.95 0.59 42.41
N GLY A 36 15.78 -0.05 42.47
CA GLY A 36 15.18 -0.74 41.32
C GLY A 36 14.40 0.25 40.47
N ALA A 37 15.08 1.15 39.77
CA ALA A 37 14.44 2.02 38.79
C ALA A 37 14.04 1.18 37.57
N ALA A 38 12.73 1.08 37.34
CA ALA A 38 12.13 0.41 36.21
C ALA A 38 12.70 0.94 34.88
N LEU A 39 13.41 0.08 34.16
CA LEU A 39 13.67 0.27 32.74
C LEU A 39 12.37 -0.02 31.97
N LEU A 40 11.44 0.94 31.99
CA LEU A 40 10.48 1.08 30.90
C LEU A 40 11.25 1.67 29.71
N ALA A 41 12.07 0.84 29.06
CA ALA A 41 12.59 1.14 27.75
C ALA A 41 11.38 1.15 26.81
N GLY A 42 10.81 2.35 26.59
CA GLY A 42 9.87 2.56 25.51
C GLY A 42 10.53 2.09 24.23
N THR A 43 9.99 1.05 23.61
CA THR A 43 10.35 0.65 22.26
C THR A 43 9.80 1.73 21.32
N VAL A 44 10.54 2.85 21.22
CA VAL A 44 10.35 3.77 20.10
C VAL A 44 10.57 2.95 18.83
N PRO A 45 9.61 2.92 17.89
CA PRO A 45 9.82 2.25 16.62
C PRO A 45 11.06 2.87 15.98
N ALA A 46 12.06 2.05 15.69
CA ALA A 46 13.23 2.50 14.97
C ALA A 46 12.76 3.02 13.60
N SER A 47 12.79 4.34 13.40
CA SER A 47 12.67 4.90 12.06
C SER A 47 13.80 4.32 11.23
N ALA A 48 13.44 3.54 10.21
CA ALA A 48 14.40 3.03 9.25
C ALA A 48 15.21 4.21 8.69
N ALA A 49 16.53 4.14 8.77
CA ALA A 49 17.40 5.13 8.17
C ALA A 49 17.10 5.23 6.65
N ALA A 50 17.21 6.43 6.10
CA ALA A 50 17.05 6.62 4.67
C ALA A 50 18.01 5.69 3.90
N PRO A 51 17.58 5.05 2.80
CA PRO A 51 18.42 4.17 2.00
C PRO A 51 19.71 4.88 1.55
N GLY A 52 20.85 4.23 1.77
CA GLY A 52 22.16 4.70 1.34
C GLY A 52 22.65 4.03 0.06
N GLY A 53 23.87 4.38 -0.36
CA GLY A 53 24.54 3.75 -1.52
C GLY A 53 23.75 3.96 -2.81
N PRO A 54 23.53 2.90 -3.64
CA PRO A 54 22.82 3.03 -4.92
C PRO A 54 21.34 3.42 -4.77
N TYR A 55 20.80 3.39 -3.54
CA TYR A 55 19.42 3.75 -3.24
C TYR A 55 19.27 5.15 -2.64
N THR A 56 20.35 5.93 -2.63
CA THR A 56 20.32 7.31 -2.13
C THR A 56 19.25 8.12 -2.87
N GLY A 57 18.33 8.75 -2.12
CA GLY A 57 17.21 9.51 -2.68
C GLY A 57 15.98 8.68 -3.06
N MET A 58 16.01 7.35 -2.92
CA MET A 58 14.89 6.46 -3.26
C MET A 58 13.86 6.27 -2.14
N GLY A 59 13.84 7.18 -1.16
CA GLY A 59 12.80 7.26 -0.14
C GLY A 59 12.62 5.99 0.67
N ASN A 60 11.45 5.34 0.54
CA ASN A 60 11.02 4.21 1.36
C ASN A 60 11.30 2.85 0.70
N CYS A 61 12.39 2.76 -0.06
CA CYS A 61 12.88 1.54 -0.69
C CYS A 61 12.98 0.39 0.35
N PRO A 62 12.34 -0.78 0.13
CA PRO A 62 12.18 -1.81 1.15
C PRO A 62 13.41 -2.72 1.29
N LEU A 63 14.59 -2.15 1.52
CA LEU A 63 15.88 -2.87 1.53
C LEU A 63 15.99 -3.97 2.58
N SER A 64 15.18 -3.91 3.64
CA SER A 64 15.12 -4.95 4.68
C SER A 64 14.18 -6.12 4.34
N ALA A 65 13.41 -6.04 3.25
CA ALA A 65 12.55 -7.13 2.84
C ALA A 65 13.41 -8.33 2.37
N PRO A 66 13.08 -9.58 2.75
CA PRO A 66 13.88 -10.75 2.39
C PRO A 66 14.15 -10.88 0.89
N ALA A 67 13.17 -10.57 0.05
CA ALA A 67 13.32 -10.62 -1.39
C ALA A 67 14.35 -9.61 -1.95
N MET A 68 14.62 -8.51 -1.24
CA MET A 68 15.60 -7.49 -1.65
C MET A 68 17.03 -7.86 -1.26
N ALA A 69 17.19 -8.83 -0.35
CA ALA A 69 18.48 -9.31 0.14
C ALA A 69 18.82 -10.75 -0.32
N ASP A 70 17.92 -11.38 -1.08
CA ASP A 70 18.11 -12.75 -1.56
C ASP A 70 19.16 -12.79 -2.69
N PRO A 71 20.31 -13.46 -2.49
CA PRO A 71 21.35 -13.58 -3.51
C PRO A 71 20.95 -14.43 -4.72
N ALA A 72 19.84 -15.17 -4.66
CA ALA A 72 19.30 -15.90 -5.80
C ALA A 72 18.62 -14.99 -6.83
N ASN A 73 18.28 -13.76 -6.44
CA ASN A 73 17.72 -12.76 -7.35
C ASN A 73 18.80 -12.17 -8.25
N LEU A 74 18.56 -12.18 -9.56
CA LEU A 74 19.49 -11.72 -10.58
C LEU A 74 19.58 -10.19 -10.62
N GLN A 75 18.52 -9.51 -10.20
CA GLN A 75 18.49 -8.07 -10.07
C GLN A 75 17.55 -7.69 -8.93
N VAL A 76 17.96 -6.68 -8.17
CA VAL A 76 17.13 -6.01 -7.16
C VAL A 76 17.25 -4.51 -7.39
N GLY A 77 16.17 -3.78 -7.15
CA GLY A 77 16.15 -2.34 -7.40
C GLY A 77 14.97 -1.68 -6.72
N CYS A 78 14.98 -0.36 -6.76
CA CYS A 78 13.84 0.44 -6.33
C CYS A 78 13.39 1.34 -7.45
N LEU A 79 12.11 1.67 -7.45
CA LEU A 79 11.52 2.64 -8.35
C LEU A 79 10.89 3.74 -7.52
N VAL A 80 11.21 4.98 -7.88
CA VAL A 80 10.48 6.16 -7.42
C VAL A 80 10.11 6.95 -8.65
N SER A 81 8.81 7.14 -8.87
CA SER A 81 8.27 7.97 -9.94
C SER A 81 7.48 9.11 -9.32
N VAL A 82 7.78 10.32 -9.76
CA VAL A 82 7.07 11.54 -9.37
C VAL A 82 6.49 12.16 -10.63
N THR A 83 5.16 12.16 -10.72
CA THR A 83 4.43 12.78 -11.83
C THR A 83 3.91 14.12 -11.36
N ASN A 84 4.56 15.21 -11.78
CA ASN A 84 4.24 16.57 -11.29
C ASN A 84 2.92 17.14 -11.83
N GLY A 85 2.38 16.57 -12.90
CA GLY A 85 1.11 17.00 -13.46
C GLY A 85 0.72 16.18 -14.69
N GLY A 86 -0.52 16.38 -15.13
CA GLY A 86 -1.06 15.69 -16.29
C GLY A 86 -2.57 15.83 -16.37
N LYS A 87 -3.18 14.92 -17.12
CA LYS A 87 -4.64 14.84 -17.27
C LYS A 87 -5.10 13.40 -17.29
N PHE A 88 -6.21 13.13 -16.61
CA PHE A 88 -6.97 11.88 -16.74
C PHE A 88 -8.25 12.16 -17.50
N THR A 89 -8.73 11.21 -18.29
CA THR A 89 -10.00 11.35 -19.00
C THR A 89 -10.95 10.26 -18.53
N LEU A 90 -12.06 10.66 -17.92
CA LEU A 90 -13.14 9.78 -17.46
C LEU A 90 -14.33 9.99 -18.40
N GLY A 91 -14.55 9.06 -19.32
CA GLY A 91 -15.53 9.23 -20.38
C GLY A 91 -15.19 10.44 -21.26
N SER A 92 -16.03 11.47 -21.25
CA SER A 92 -15.79 12.75 -21.95
C SER A 92 -15.16 13.83 -21.06
N THR A 93 -15.02 13.59 -19.76
CA THR A 93 -14.54 14.58 -18.80
C THR A 93 -13.03 14.51 -18.68
N VAL A 94 -12.35 15.63 -18.94
CA VAL A 94 -10.91 15.77 -18.72
C VAL A 94 -10.67 16.36 -17.34
N VAL A 95 -9.91 15.65 -16.52
CA VAL A 95 -9.52 16.03 -15.16
C VAL A 95 -8.03 16.35 -15.16
N PRO A 96 -7.63 17.63 -15.18
CA PRO A 96 -6.24 17.99 -15.00
C PRO A 96 -5.82 17.75 -13.55
N PHE A 97 -4.55 17.44 -13.34
CA PHE A 97 -3.92 17.48 -12.03
C PHE A 97 -2.59 18.22 -12.13
N ASN A 98 -2.32 19.09 -11.16
CA ASN A 98 -1.14 19.97 -11.10
C ASN A 98 -0.29 19.72 -9.86
N SER A 99 -0.66 18.70 -9.07
CA SER A 99 -0.01 18.38 -7.82
C SER A 99 0.64 17.00 -7.93
N PRO A 100 1.87 16.81 -7.40
CA PRO A 100 2.64 15.61 -7.69
C PRO A 100 1.99 14.31 -7.17
N ILE A 101 1.92 13.31 -8.05
CA ILE A 101 1.62 11.93 -7.68
C ILE A 101 2.95 11.20 -7.51
N LYS A 102 3.18 10.59 -6.35
CA LYS A 102 4.37 9.80 -6.06
C LYS A 102 4.02 8.31 -6.05
N LEU A 103 4.77 7.52 -6.80
CA LEU A 103 4.73 6.07 -6.82
C LEU A 103 6.10 5.54 -6.39
N GLN A 104 6.15 4.63 -5.41
CA GLN A 104 7.40 4.05 -4.94
C GLN A 104 7.24 2.58 -4.53
N PHE A 105 8.21 1.76 -4.91
CA PHE A 105 8.27 0.34 -4.53
C PHE A 105 9.67 -0.24 -4.77
N GLY A 106 9.96 -1.36 -4.13
CA GLY A 106 11.09 -2.21 -4.49
C GLY A 106 10.70 -3.20 -5.58
N PHE A 107 11.67 -3.75 -6.28
CA PHE A 107 11.44 -4.81 -7.25
C PHE A 107 12.64 -5.76 -7.30
N TYR A 108 12.38 -6.98 -7.76
CA TYR A 108 13.42 -7.96 -8.00
C TYR A 108 13.08 -8.82 -9.21
N TRP A 109 14.12 -9.40 -9.80
CA TRP A 109 14.02 -10.40 -10.85
C TRP A 109 14.61 -11.71 -10.37
N ASP A 110 13.73 -12.68 -10.15
CA ASP A 110 14.13 -14.05 -9.88
C ASP A 110 14.32 -14.81 -11.21
N LYS A 111 15.13 -15.87 -11.19
CA LYS A 111 15.43 -16.67 -12.40
C LYS A 111 14.20 -17.35 -13.03
N SER A 112 13.11 -17.52 -12.29
CA SER A 112 11.86 -18.13 -12.78
C SER A 112 10.83 -17.11 -13.24
N ALA A 113 11.19 -15.82 -13.23
CA ALA A 113 10.27 -14.77 -13.63
C ALA A 113 9.89 -14.89 -15.12
N PRO A 114 8.64 -14.59 -15.47
CA PRO A 114 8.16 -14.68 -16.83
C PRO A 114 8.75 -13.56 -17.69
N GLU A 115 8.94 -13.85 -18.97
CA GLU A 115 9.22 -12.86 -20.00
C GLU A 115 7.94 -12.48 -20.75
N VAL A 116 7.92 -11.26 -21.29
CA VAL A 116 6.92 -10.82 -22.25
C VAL A 116 7.56 -10.60 -23.59
N THR A 117 6.83 -10.93 -24.65
CA THR A 117 7.18 -10.57 -26.01
C THR A 117 6.43 -9.31 -26.41
N PHE A 118 7.16 -8.29 -26.86
CA PHE A 118 6.59 -7.07 -27.39
C PHE A 118 6.11 -7.26 -28.84
N PRO A 119 5.28 -6.35 -29.37
CA PRO A 119 4.78 -6.45 -30.75
C PRO A 119 5.86 -6.50 -31.84
N ASP A 120 7.06 -5.98 -31.55
CA ASP A 120 8.22 -5.99 -32.45
C ASP A 120 9.01 -7.31 -32.43
N GLY A 121 8.60 -8.28 -31.59
CA GLY A 121 9.24 -9.59 -31.44
C GLY A 121 10.36 -9.64 -30.41
N THR A 122 10.73 -8.51 -29.79
CA THR A 122 11.71 -8.49 -28.71
C THR A 122 11.10 -8.97 -27.39
N THR A 123 11.92 -9.45 -26.46
CA THR A 123 11.46 -9.93 -25.15
C THR A 123 12.02 -9.13 -23.99
N ALA A 124 11.24 -9.04 -22.91
CA ALA A 124 11.63 -8.37 -21.68
C ALA A 124 11.18 -9.16 -20.44
N ASN A 125 12.01 -9.10 -19.41
CA ASN A 125 11.70 -9.71 -18.12
C ASN A 125 10.62 -8.94 -17.37
N GLN A 126 9.65 -9.66 -16.80
CA GLN A 126 8.74 -9.11 -15.81
C GLN A 126 9.29 -9.29 -14.40
N TYR A 127 9.40 -8.18 -13.68
CA TYR A 127 9.90 -8.12 -12.33
C TYR A 127 8.76 -8.31 -11.32
N ARG A 128 9.11 -8.86 -10.16
CA ARG A 128 8.23 -8.90 -8.99
C ARG A 128 8.36 -7.59 -8.22
N VAL A 129 7.27 -7.14 -7.62
CA VAL A 129 7.22 -5.89 -6.86
C VAL A 129 7.16 -6.18 -5.36
N VAL A 130 7.90 -5.38 -4.59
CA VAL A 130 7.95 -5.38 -3.13
C VAL A 130 7.37 -4.06 -2.62
N PRO A 131 6.34 -4.07 -1.76
CA PRO A 131 5.78 -2.85 -1.18
C PRO A 131 6.84 -2.02 -0.44
N PRO A 132 6.74 -0.68 -0.42
CA PRO A 132 7.67 0.18 0.31
C PRO A 132 7.58 0.01 1.83
N THR A 133 8.65 0.38 2.53
CA THR A 133 8.72 0.31 4.00
C THR A 133 8.24 1.61 4.64
N ASN A 134 7.26 1.55 5.55
CA ASN A 134 6.74 2.70 6.31
C ASN A 134 6.21 3.86 5.44
N ALA A 135 5.72 3.57 4.24
CA ALA A 135 5.07 4.54 3.37
C ALA A 135 4.04 3.86 2.47
N PRO A 136 3.07 4.61 1.90
CA PRO A 136 2.19 4.05 0.89
C PRO A 136 2.95 3.82 -0.43
N LEU A 137 2.49 2.83 -1.19
CA LEU A 137 2.99 2.57 -2.55
C LEU A 137 2.72 3.76 -3.47
N MET A 138 1.56 4.38 -3.33
CA MET A 138 1.17 5.56 -4.09
C MET A 138 0.64 6.64 -3.16
N SER A 139 1.07 7.88 -3.37
CA SER A 139 0.50 9.07 -2.74
C SER A 139 0.03 10.01 -3.83
N ALA A 140 -1.25 10.37 -3.78
CA ALA A 140 -1.88 11.29 -4.70
C ALA A 140 -2.71 12.31 -3.92
N PRO A 141 -2.61 13.60 -4.26
CA PRO A 141 -3.47 14.63 -3.70
C PRO A 141 -4.90 14.47 -4.22
N MET A 142 -5.84 15.03 -3.48
CA MET A 142 -7.24 15.09 -3.89
C MET A 142 -7.40 16.09 -5.04
N VAL A 143 -8.17 15.72 -6.07
CA VAL A 143 -8.43 16.56 -7.25
C VAL A 143 -9.91 16.91 -7.33
N GLU A 144 -10.22 18.14 -7.70
CA GLU A 144 -11.60 18.54 -7.96
C GLU A 144 -12.03 18.11 -9.37
N ILE A 145 -13.13 17.37 -9.46
CA ILE A 145 -13.70 16.87 -10.71
C ILE A 145 -15.04 17.53 -10.92
N THR A 146 -15.16 18.29 -12.00
CA THR A 146 -16.48 18.74 -12.49
C THR A 146 -17.22 17.54 -13.08
N ILE A 147 -18.42 17.25 -12.58
CA ILE A 147 -19.27 16.19 -13.12
C ILE A 147 -20.39 16.86 -13.92
N PRO A 148 -20.35 16.81 -15.27
CA PRO A 148 -21.41 17.37 -16.08
C PRO A 148 -22.77 16.74 -15.76
N GLY A 149 -23.76 17.57 -15.46
CA GLY A 149 -25.15 17.14 -15.25
C GLY A 149 -25.50 16.80 -13.81
N ILE A 150 -24.55 16.79 -12.87
CA ILE A 150 -24.86 16.56 -11.44
C ILE A 150 -25.78 17.65 -10.88
N GLN A 151 -25.69 18.88 -11.40
CA GLN A 151 -26.57 19.99 -11.06
C GLN A 151 -28.05 19.74 -11.39
N ASN A 152 -28.34 18.85 -12.35
CA ASN A 152 -29.71 18.50 -12.74
C ASN A 152 -30.35 17.53 -11.72
N PHE A 153 -29.54 16.80 -10.98
CA PHE A 153 -29.98 15.89 -9.93
C PHE A 153 -29.90 16.55 -8.55
N LEU A 154 -28.91 17.42 -8.34
CA LEU A 154 -28.59 18.04 -7.05
C LEU A 154 -28.28 19.54 -7.27
N PRO A 155 -29.26 20.44 -7.04
CA PRO A 155 -29.07 21.87 -7.22
C PRO A 155 -27.93 22.40 -6.34
N GLY A 156 -27.01 23.16 -6.94
CA GLY A 156 -25.90 23.79 -6.21
C GLY A 156 -24.61 22.99 -6.14
N ILE A 157 -24.57 21.77 -6.68
CA ILE A 157 -23.33 20.99 -6.83
C ILE A 157 -22.92 20.95 -8.29
N THR A 158 -21.66 21.30 -8.55
CA THR A 158 -21.06 21.26 -9.89
C THR A 158 -19.79 20.40 -9.92
N SER A 159 -19.23 20.07 -8.75
CA SER A 159 -17.98 19.35 -8.61
C SER A 159 -17.98 18.43 -7.40
N VAL A 160 -17.10 17.44 -7.47
CA VAL A 160 -16.80 16.51 -6.37
C VAL A 160 -15.29 16.44 -6.24
N PHE A 161 -14.81 16.22 -5.03
CA PHE A 161 -13.39 15.94 -4.85
C PHE A 161 -13.15 14.44 -4.98
N ALA A 162 -12.10 14.05 -5.69
CA ALA A 162 -11.74 12.65 -5.87
C ALA A 162 -10.32 12.41 -5.35
N GLN A 163 -10.16 11.40 -4.51
CA GLN A 163 -8.85 10.91 -4.08
C GLN A 163 -8.57 9.56 -4.73
N VAL A 164 -7.41 9.45 -5.38
CA VAL A 164 -6.95 8.18 -5.93
C VAL A 164 -6.36 7.34 -4.81
N GLU A 165 -6.92 6.17 -4.60
CA GLU A 165 -6.46 5.21 -3.61
C GLU A 165 -5.97 3.93 -4.27
N GLN A 166 -4.98 3.28 -3.65
CA GLN A 166 -4.53 1.97 -4.07
C GLN A 166 -5.61 0.92 -3.76
N ALA A 167 -5.91 0.07 -4.74
CA ALA A 167 -6.88 -1.03 -4.59
C ALA A 167 -6.21 -2.42 -4.64
N GLY A 168 -4.92 -2.49 -4.97
CA GLY A 168 -4.16 -3.73 -5.04
C GLY A 168 -2.67 -3.52 -5.33
N PRO A 169 -1.85 -4.59 -5.36
CA PRO A 169 -0.43 -4.50 -5.62
C PRO A 169 -0.15 -4.12 -7.08
N VAL A 170 1.05 -3.56 -7.33
CA VAL A 170 1.55 -3.39 -8.70
C VAL A 170 1.88 -4.77 -9.27
N THR A 171 1.49 -5.00 -10.52
CA THR A 171 1.72 -6.26 -11.24
C THR A 171 2.28 -6.00 -12.63
N ALA A 172 2.79 -7.05 -13.29
CA ALA A 172 3.34 -6.99 -14.64
C ALA A 172 4.40 -5.89 -14.86
N PHE A 173 5.25 -5.65 -13.85
CA PHE A 173 6.26 -4.61 -13.92
C PHE A 173 7.36 -5.01 -14.92
N THR A 174 7.45 -4.29 -16.04
CA THR A 174 8.35 -4.56 -17.16
C THR A 174 9.17 -3.30 -17.46
N PRO A 175 10.26 -3.04 -16.72
CA PRO A 175 11.02 -1.79 -16.82
C PRO A 175 11.63 -1.56 -18.21
N MET A 176 11.91 -2.63 -18.94
CA MET A 176 12.44 -2.58 -20.32
C MET A 176 11.37 -2.28 -21.38
N ALA A 177 10.10 -2.12 -21.00
CA ALA A 177 9.06 -1.63 -21.91
C ALA A 177 9.16 -0.12 -22.21
N THR A 178 10.30 0.50 -21.87
CA THR A 178 10.46 1.95 -22.03
C THR A 178 10.71 2.33 -23.48
N GLY A 179 9.85 3.20 -24.01
CA GLY A 179 9.82 3.58 -25.42
C GLY A 179 8.81 2.76 -26.23
N GLU A 180 8.30 1.66 -25.67
CA GLU A 180 7.40 0.73 -26.35
C GLU A 180 5.92 1.05 -26.09
N PRO A 181 5.00 0.72 -27.02
CA PRO A 181 3.56 0.78 -26.80
C PRO A 181 3.08 -0.35 -25.89
N TYR A 182 3.80 -0.62 -24.80
CA TYR A 182 3.53 -1.65 -23.81
C TYR A 182 3.50 -1.05 -22.40
N PRO A 183 2.53 -1.42 -21.54
CA PRO A 183 2.45 -0.89 -20.18
C PRO A 183 3.68 -1.29 -19.34
N VAL A 184 4.33 -0.31 -18.71
CA VAL A 184 5.47 -0.58 -17.81
C VAL A 184 5.03 -1.33 -16.57
N PHE A 185 3.80 -1.13 -16.11
CA PHE A 185 3.20 -1.90 -15.03
C PHE A 185 1.67 -1.81 -15.09
N GLN A 186 1.02 -2.60 -14.23
CA GLN A 186 -0.40 -2.50 -13.94
C GLN A 186 -0.61 -2.13 -12.48
N LEU A 187 -1.35 -1.06 -12.23
CA LEU A 187 -1.66 -0.57 -10.88
C LEU A 187 -3.18 -0.54 -10.67
N PRO A 188 -3.71 -1.42 -9.80
CA PRO A 188 -5.11 -1.36 -9.38
C PRO A 188 -5.35 -0.16 -8.45
N ILE A 189 -6.29 0.70 -8.83
CA ILE A 189 -6.73 1.86 -8.04
C ILE A 189 -8.25 1.85 -7.87
N LYS A 190 -8.72 2.71 -6.97
CA LYS A 190 -10.11 3.13 -6.83
C LYS A 190 -10.15 4.63 -6.56
N LEU A 191 -11.27 5.28 -6.84
CA LEU A 191 -11.44 6.71 -6.58
C LEU A 191 -12.43 6.89 -5.44
N HIS A 192 -12.00 7.49 -4.34
CA HIS A 192 -12.91 7.92 -3.28
C HIS A 192 -13.46 9.30 -3.63
N LEU A 193 -14.77 9.43 -3.72
CA LEU A 193 -15.46 10.67 -4.03
C LEU A 193 -15.99 11.34 -2.74
N TYR A 194 -15.62 12.59 -2.55
CA TYR A 194 -16.04 13.44 -1.44
C TYR A 194 -16.97 14.54 -1.94
N ASN A 195 -18.16 14.59 -1.34
CA ASN A 195 -19.13 15.66 -1.49
C ASN A 195 -20.07 15.66 -0.27
N ALA A 196 -20.70 16.80 0.04
CA ALA A 196 -21.69 16.90 1.12
C ALA A 196 -22.88 15.92 1.01
N LEU A 197 -23.18 15.43 -0.19
CA LEU A 197 -24.31 14.53 -0.47
C LEU A 197 -23.90 13.06 -0.55
N PHE A 198 -22.61 12.78 -0.63
CA PHE A 198 -22.10 11.43 -0.73
C PHE A 198 -21.77 10.90 0.65
N GLY A 199 -22.11 9.63 0.90
CA GLY A 199 -21.65 8.94 2.10
C GLY A 199 -20.13 8.78 2.11
N PRO A 200 -19.53 8.48 3.27
CA PRO A 200 -18.08 8.29 3.41
C PRO A 200 -17.53 7.08 2.64
N ASP A 201 -18.40 6.30 1.99
CA ASP A 201 -18.06 5.10 1.23
C ASP A 201 -18.39 5.23 -0.27
N CYS A 202 -18.42 6.46 -0.78
CA CYS A 202 -18.68 6.69 -2.21
C CYS A 202 -17.41 6.46 -3.03
N TYR A 203 -17.30 5.27 -3.65
CA TYR A 203 -16.16 4.91 -4.47
C TYR A 203 -16.53 4.64 -5.93
N VAL A 204 -15.63 5.00 -6.84
CA VAL A 204 -15.59 4.45 -8.21
C VAL A 204 -14.57 3.31 -8.23
N GLY A 205 -15.06 2.11 -8.50
CA GLY A 205 -14.30 0.87 -8.33
C GLY A 205 -14.26 0.40 -6.88
N SER A 206 -13.58 -0.71 -6.62
CA SER A 206 -13.41 -1.28 -5.29
C SER A 206 -12.14 -2.14 -5.23
N ASN A 207 -11.81 -2.67 -4.05
CA ASN A 207 -10.69 -3.61 -3.93
C ASN A 207 -10.94 -4.93 -4.69
N SER A 208 -12.21 -5.33 -4.87
CA SER A 208 -12.59 -6.53 -5.63
C SER A 208 -12.83 -6.28 -7.12
N ALA A 209 -13.16 -5.04 -7.50
CA ALA A 209 -13.33 -4.60 -8.87
C ALA A 209 -12.61 -3.25 -9.09
N PRO A 210 -11.27 -3.26 -9.14
CA PRO A 210 -10.48 -2.04 -9.25
C PRO A 210 -10.46 -1.48 -10.68
N LEU A 211 -10.16 -0.20 -10.79
CA LEU A 211 -9.74 0.43 -12.05
C LEU A 211 -8.26 0.09 -12.27
N ILE A 212 -7.91 -0.49 -13.42
CA ILE A 212 -6.52 -0.90 -13.70
C ILE A 212 -5.81 0.17 -14.53
N LEU A 213 -4.86 0.88 -13.92
CA LEU A 213 -3.95 1.78 -14.63
C LEU A 213 -2.88 0.98 -15.37
N LYS A 214 -2.65 1.32 -16.64
CA LYS A 214 -1.66 0.69 -17.52
C LYS A 214 -0.76 1.75 -18.18
N PRO A 215 0.09 2.45 -17.41
CA PRO A 215 0.94 3.50 -17.95
C PRO A 215 1.97 2.94 -18.93
N THR A 216 2.10 3.58 -20.09
CA THR A 216 3.15 3.34 -21.09
C THR A 216 4.18 4.45 -20.99
N THR A 217 5.43 4.15 -21.33
CA THR A 217 6.49 5.16 -21.44
C THR A 217 6.83 5.33 -22.91
N GLY A 218 6.40 6.45 -23.48
CA GLY A 218 6.59 6.81 -24.89
C GLY A 218 6.28 8.29 -25.09
N THR A 219 6.32 8.80 -26.33
CA THR A 219 5.89 10.18 -26.60
C THR A 219 4.39 10.31 -26.28
N THR A 220 4.06 11.02 -25.21
CA THR A 220 2.69 11.45 -24.94
C THR A 220 2.27 12.47 -25.99
N ALA A 221 0.98 12.58 -26.30
CA ALA A 221 0.46 13.65 -27.17
C ALA A 221 -0.23 14.74 -26.32
N PRO A 222 0.22 16.01 -26.39
CA PRO A 222 1.40 16.48 -27.14
C PRO A 222 2.72 16.06 -26.48
N PRO A 223 3.80 15.91 -27.28
CA PRO A 223 5.14 15.69 -26.72
C PRO A 223 5.52 16.84 -25.79
N ALA A 224 6.47 16.59 -24.88
CA ALA A 224 7.11 17.66 -24.11
C ALA A 224 7.50 18.83 -25.06
N PRO A 225 7.16 20.09 -24.69
CA PRO A 225 7.80 20.73 -23.55
C PRO A 225 6.80 21.51 -22.69
N ALA A 226 6.53 21.05 -21.47
CA ALA A 226 6.15 21.99 -20.42
C ALA A 226 7.44 22.38 -19.69
N ALA A 227 8.20 23.27 -20.32
CA ALA A 227 9.15 24.11 -19.61
C ALA A 227 8.38 24.93 -18.54
N PRO A 228 9.01 25.29 -17.40
CA PRO A 228 8.34 25.84 -16.23
C PRO A 228 7.46 27.06 -16.50
#